data_AF-A0A1X4G4T4-F1
#
_entry.id   AF-A0A1X4G4T4-F1
#
_cell.length_a   1.000
_cell.length_b   1.000
_cell.length_c   1.000
_cell.angle_alpha   90.00
_cell.angle_beta   90.00
_cell.angle_gamma   90.00
#
_symmetry.space_group_name_H-M   'P 1'
#
loop_
_entity.id
_entity.type
_entity.pdbx_description
1 polymer ?
#
loop_
_entity_poly.entity_id
_entity_poly.type
_entity_poly.pdbx_seq_one_letter_code
_entity_poly.pdbx_strand_id
1 'polypeptide(L)'
;MTIAVGRAPSRGWFDVLDDWLKRDRFVFVGWSGVLLFPCAFLALGGWLTGTTFVTSWYTHGLASSYLEGANFLTVAVSTPADSMGHSLLFLWGPEAQGDFTRWCQLGGLWPFVAL
;
A
#
# COMPACT_ATOMS: atom_id res chain seq x y z
N MET A 1 11.76 55.16 20.58
CA MET A 1 11.75 53.97 19.70
C MET A 1 10.72 53.01 20.24
N THR A 2 9.47 53.13 19.78
CA THR A 2 8.35 52.27 20.18
C THR A 2 8.29 51.09 19.22
N ILE A 3 8.79 49.94 19.67
CA ILE A 3 8.68 48.69 18.93
C ILE A 3 7.25 48.20 19.11
N ALA A 4 6.43 48.33 18.07
CA ALA A 4 5.15 47.66 18.01
C ALA A 4 5.41 46.14 18.05
N VAL A 5 5.20 45.54 19.22
CA VAL A 5 5.09 44.08 19.34
C VAL A 5 3.83 43.69 18.58
N GLY A 6 4.01 43.41 17.28
CA GLY A 6 2.98 42.82 16.45
C GLY A 6 2.52 41.54 17.14
N ARG A 7 1.23 41.49 17.45
CA ARG A 7 0.52 40.33 18.01
C ARG A 7 1.03 39.07 17.32
N ALA A 8 1.67 38.16 18.06
CA ALA A 8 2.03 36.87 17.50
C ALA A 8 0.76 36.27 16.87
N PRO A 9 0.78 35.88 15.59
CA PRO A 9 -0.38 35.24 14.99
C PRO A 9 -0.76 34.06 15.88
N SER A 10 -2.06 33.94 16.21
CA SER A 10 -2.54 32.80 16.99
C SER A 10 -2.19 31.52 16.23
N ARG A 11 -1.23 30.74 16.76
CA ARG A 11 -0.81 29.48 16.15
C ARG A 11 -2.03 28.59 15.94
N GLY A 12 -2.31 28.25 14.70
CA GLY A 12 -3.38 27.33 14.35
C GLY A 12 -2.98 25.89 14.65
N TRP A 13 -3.95 24.99 14.73
CA TRP A 13 -3.68 23.55 14.85
C TRP A 13 -2.87 23.02 13.64
N PHE A 14 -3.04 23.64 12.46
CA PHE A 14 -2.29 23.32 11.26
C PHE A 14 -0.79 23.61 11.43
N ASP A 15 -0.44 24.74 12.04
CA ASP A 15 0.96 25.11 12.30
C ASP A 15 1.60 24.13 13.30
N VAL A 16 0.84 23.71 14.32
CA VAL A 16 1.30 22.71 15.29
C VAL A 16 1.52 21.35 14.62
N LEU A 17 0.65 20.96 13.68
CA LEU A 17 0.79 19.72 12.93
C LEU A 17 1.98 19.79 11.95
N ASP A 18 2.17 20.91 11.26
CA ASP A 18 3.31 21.15 10.36
C ASP A 18 4.63 21.05 11.11
N ASP A 19 4.75 21.72 12.26
CA ASP A 19 5.92 21.68 13.14
C ASP A 19 6.18 20.25 13.65
N TRP A 20 5.12 19.50 13.98
CA TRP A 20 5.28 18.11 14.40
C TRP A 20 5.78 17.26 13.24
N LEU A 21 5.15 17.32 12.07
CA LEU A 21 5.52 16.53 10.89
C LEU A 21 6.97 16.78 10.46
N LYS A 22 7.43 18.03 10.53
CA LYS A 22 8.78 18.43 10.11
C LYS A 22 9.85 18.33 11.20
N ARG A 23 9.51 17.82 12.38
CA ARG A 23 10.47 17.64 13.48
C ARG A 23 11.63 16.74 13.05
N ASP A 24 12.85 17.22 13.29
CA ASP A 24 14.08 16.44 13.10
C ASP A 24 14.10 15.23 14.05
N ARG A 25 14.12 14.03 13.47
CA ARG A 25 13.99 12.74 14.16
C ARG A 25 14.64 11.67 13.28
N PHE A 26 14.93 10.49 13.86
CA PHE A 26 15.63 9.40 13.16
C PHE A 26 15.01 9.02 11.81
N VAL A 27 13.67 8.92 11.74
CA VAL A 27 12.92 8.77 10.48
C VAL A 27 12.05 10.02 10.28
N PHE A 28 12.51 10.92 9.42
CA PHE A 28 11.76 12.11 9.04
C PHE A 28 10.39 11.74 8.45
N VAL A 29 9.34 12.47 8.82
CA VAL A 29 7.97 12.23 8.31
C VAL A 29 7.62 13.23 7.24
N GLY A 30 7.47 14.50 7.60
CA GLY A 30 6.98 15.54 6.69
C GLY A 30 5.55 15.27 6.20
N TRP A 31 5.00 16.19 5.42
CA TRP A 31 3.69 15.98 4.79
C TRP A 31 3.71 14.86 3.76
N SER A 32 4.84 14.64 3.09
CA SER A 32 5.02 13.54 2.15
C SER A 32 4.95 12.17 2.84
N GLY A 33 5.45 12.05 4.07
CA GLY A 33 5.41 10.82 4.85
C GLY A 33 4.00 10.30 5.11
N VAL A 34 3.01 11.20 5.18
CA VAL A 34 1.59 10.82 5.39
C VAL A 34 1.08 9.93 4.25
N LEU A 35 1.54 10.16 3.02
CA LEU A 35 1.22 9.31 1.87
C LEU A 35 2.25 8.18 1.71
N LEU A 36 3.54 8.50 1.85
CA LEU A 36 4.62 7.55 1.58
C LEU A 36 4.60 6.34 2.51
N PHE A 37 4.49 6.52 3.82
CA PHE A 37 4.58 5.41 4.76
C PHE A 37 3.47 4.38 4.60
N PRO A 38 2.16 4.75 4.56
CA PRO A 38 1.13 3.75 4.38
C PRO A 38 1.23 3.06 3.01
N CYS A 39 1.45 3.80 1.91
CA CYS A 39 1.54 3.19 0.59
C CYS A 39 2.75 2.25 0.46
N ALA A 40 3.94 2.67 0.90
CA ALA A 40 5.13 1.83 0.85
C ALA A 40 5.02 0.59 1.76
N PHE A 41 4.44 0.76 2.96
CA PHE A 41 4.22 -0.35 3.88
C PHE A 41 3.24 -1.38 3.31
N LEU A 42 2.14 -0.93 2.71
CA LEU A 42 1.15 -1.81 2.10
C LEU A 42 1.67 -2.49 0.83
N ALA A 43 2.41 -1.79 -0.04
CA ALA A 43 3.00 -2.39 -1.22
C ALA A 43 4.03 -3.48 -0.85
N LEU A 44 4.93 -3.19 0.09
CA LEU A 44 5.93 -4.15 0.57
C LEU A 44 5.26 -5.32 1.29
N GLY A 45 4.31 -5.03 2.18
CA GLY A 45 3.56 -6.04 2.93
C GLY A 45 2.71 -6.92 2.02
N GLY A 46 2.08 -6.35 0.99
CA GLY A 46 1.31 -7.06 -0.02
C GLY A 46 2.17 -8.00 -0.84
N TRP A 47 3.37 -7.56 -1.26
CA TRP A 47 4.32 -8.41 -1.97
C TRP A 47 4.83 -9.57 -1.10
N LEU A 48 5.21 -9.30 0.15
CA LEU A 48 5.65 -10.34 1.09
C LEU A 48 4.51 -11.34 1.39
N THR A 49 3.29 -10.86 1.61
CA THR A 49 2.12 -11.71 1.86
C THR A 49 1.81 -12.59 0.66
N GLY A 50 1.79 -12.00 -0.54
CA GLY A 50 1.50 -12.72 -1.77
C GLY A 50 2.53 -13.81 -2.09
N THR A 51 3.82 -13.45 -2.10
CA THR A 51 4.92 -14.41 -2.34
C THR A 51 5.01 -15.50 -1.27
N THR A 52 4.51 -15.27 -0.06
CA THR A 52 4.52 -16.27 1.00
C THR A 52 3.34 -17.22 0.94
N PHE A 53 2.13 -16.73 0.66
CA PHE A 53 0.91 -17.49 0.91
C PHE A 53 -0.07 -17.60 -0.27
N VAL A 54 0.08 -16.80 -1.32
CA VAL A 54 -0.96 -16.65 -2.34
C VAL A 54 -0.58 -17.36 -3.63
N THR A 55 -1.51 -18.19 -4.11
CA THR A 55 -1.38 -18.94 -5.36
C THR A 55 -1.73 -18.11 -6.60
N SER A 56 -1.12 -18.47 -7.72
CA SER A 56 -1.49 -18.00 -9.06
C SER A 56 -2.18 -19.10 -9.88
N TRP A 57 -2.73 -20.13 -9.23
CA TRP A 57 -3.39 -21.26 -9.90
C TRP A 57 -4.62 -20.83 -10.70
N TYR A 58 -5.42 -19.89 -10.17
CA TYR A 58 -6.66 -19.44 -10.81
C TYR A 58 -6.44 -18.38 -11.90
N THR A 59 -5.27 -17.73 -11.92
CA THR A 59 -4.94 -16.68 -12.89
C THR A 59 -4.03 -17.18 -14.01
N HIS A 60 -3.02 -17.99 -13.67
CA HIS A 60 -1.99 -18.48 -14.61
C HIS A 60 -1.79 -19.99 -14.61
N GLY A 61 -2.45 -20.74 -13.72
CA GLY A 61 -2.19 -22.18 -13.54
C GLY A 61 -0.79 -22.47 -12.96
N LEU A 62 -0.25 -21.54 -12.16
CA LEU A 62 1.10 -21.62 -11.60
C LEU A 62 1.07 -21.66 -10.07
N ALA A 63 1.99 -22.43 -9.49
CA ALA A 63 2.39 -22.28 -8.09
C ALA A 63 3.37 -21.11 -7.97
N SER A 64 3.08 -20.16 -7.08
CA SER A 64 3.81 -18.87 -7.01
C SER A 64 4.17 -18.44 -5.59
N SER A 65 3.85 -19.26 -4.58
CA SER A 65 4.15 -18.96 -3.18
C SER A 65 5.06 -19.97 -2.49
N TYR A 66 5.73 -19.54 -1.42
CA TYR A 66 6.51 -20.43 -0.55
C TYR A 66 5.63 -21.55 0.02
N LEU A 67 4.37 -21.26 0.33
CA LEU A 67 3.40 -22.25 0.81
C LEU A 67 3.17 -23.39 -0.20
N GLU A 68 3.30 -23.11 -1.49
CA GLU A 68 3.16 -24.10 -2.57
C GLU A 68 4.48 -24.76 -2.97
N GLY A 69 5.60 -24.40 -2.33
CA GLY A 69 6.92 -24.96 -2.59
C GLY A 69 7.78 -24.17 -3.59
N ALA A 70 7.39 -22.95 -3.95
CA ALA A 70 8.28 -22.04 -4.68
C ALA A 70 9.46 -21.59 -3.79
N ASN A 71 10.55 -21.12 -4.40
CA ASN A 71 11.70 -20.56 -3.69
C ASN A 71 11.84 -19.06 -4.00
N PHE A 72 12.80 -18.37 -3.37
CA PHE A 72 12.97 -16.92 -3.50
C PHE A 72 13.13 -16.43 -4.95
N LEU A 73 13.65 -17.28 -5.85
CA LEU A 73 13.84 -16.94 -7.25
C LEU A 73 12.56 -17.12 -8.08
N THR A 74 11.60 -17.91 -7.61
CA THR A 74 10.41 -18.31 -8.38
C THR A 74 9.10 -17.82 -7.79
N VAL A 75 9.09 -17.29 -6.56
CA VAL A 75 7.89 -16.69 -5.97
C VAL A 75 7.48 -15.42 -6.72
N ALA A 76 6.18 -15.18 -6.80
CA ALA A 76 5.66 -13.98 -7.44
C ALA A 76 4.28 -13.61 -6.92
N VAL A 77 3.97 -12.32 -6.97
CA VAL A 77 2.58 -11.84 -7.02
C VAL A 77 2.25 -11.65 -8.49
N SER A 78 1.55 -12.63 -9.09
CA SER A 78 1.27 -12.64 -10.53
C SER A 78 0.14 -11.68 -10.88
N THR A 79 0.13 -11.22 -12.13
CA THR A 79 -0.97 -10.41 -12.69
C THR A 79 -2.32 -11.13 -12.60
N PRO A 80 -3.45 -10.41 -12.59
CA PRO A 80 -4.77 -11.01 -12.75
C PRO A 80 -4.90 -11.78 -14.07
N ALA A 81 -5.92 -12.62 -14.18
CA ALA A 81 -6.25 -13.29 -15.44
C ALA A 81 -6.59 -12.25 -16.53
N ASP A 82 -6.29 -12.55 -17.79
CA ASP A 82 -6.57 -11.65 -18.93
C ASP A 82 -8.07 -11.27 -19.04
N SER A 83 -8.96 -12.17 -18.62
CA SER A 83 -10.41 -11.91 -18.54
C SER A 83 -10.81 -10.79 -17.59
N MET A 84 -9.93 -10.40 -16.65
CA MET A 84 -10.14 -9.27 -15.75
C MET A 84 -9.89 -7.92 -16.44
N GLY A 85 -9.29 -7.93 -17.64
CA GLY A 85 -8.97 -6.73 -18.41
C GLY A 85 -8.15 -5.72 -17.60
N HIS A 86 -8.62 -4.48 -17.58
CA HIS A 86 -7.99 -3.38 -16.82
C HIS A 86 -8.76 -3.06 -15.53
N SER A 87 -9.45 -4.03 -14.94
CA SER A 87 -10.14 -3.81 -13.66
C SER A 87 -9.13 -3.38 -12.59
N LEU A 88 -9.50 -2.36 -11.82
CA LEU A 88 -8.73 -1.94 -10.63
C LEU A 88 -8.75 -3.03 -9.56
N LEU A 89 -9.70 -3.97 -9.64
CA LEU A 89 -9.82 -5.13 -8.77
C LEU A 89 -9.79 -4.73 -7.29
N PHE A 90 -10.60 -3.74 -6.92
CA PHE A 90 -10.73 -3.35 -5.51
C PHE A 90 -11.32 -4.51 -4.69
N LEU A 91 -10.91 -4.61 -3.43
CA LEU A 91 -11.44 -5.64 -2.51
C LEU A 91 -12.97 -5.55 -2.38
N TRP A 92 -13.52 -4.33 -2.35
CA TRP A 92 -14.96 -4.07 -2.33
C TRP A 92 -15.59 -3.92 -3.73
N GLY A 93 -14.83 -4.21 -4.79
CA GLY A 93 -15.32 -4.18 -6.18
C GLY A 93 -16.28 -5.32 -6.48
N PRO A 94 -16.99 -5.27 -7.62
CA PRO A 94 -17.97 -6.30 -8.01
C PRO A 94 -17.36 -7.69 -8.26
N GLU A 95 -16.05 -7.78 -8.50
CA GLU A 95 -15.35 -9.03 -8.76
C GLU A 95 -15.11 -9.83 -7.47
N ALA A 96 -14.70 -9.15 -6.40
CA ALA A 96 -14.40 -9.77 -5.10
C ALA A 96 -15.52 -9.63 -4.08
N GLN A 97 -16.36 -8.60 -4.19
CA GLN A 97 -17.53 -8.35 -3.34
C GLN A 97 -17.21 -8.36 -1.83
N GLY A 98 -16.01 -7.93 -1.45
CA GLY A 98 -15.52 -7.93 -0.08
C GLY A 98 -14.95 -9.26 0.41
N ASP A 99 -15.00 -10.33 -0.39
CA ASP A 99 -14.38 -11.61 -0.06
C ASP A 99 -12.87 -11.54 -0.33
N PHE A 100 -12.10 -11.46 0.75
CA PHE A 100 -10.64 -11.38 0.70
C PHE A 100 -9.99 -12.63 0.10
N THR A 101 -10.52 -13.82 0.38
CA THR A 101 -9.96 -15.06 -0.17
C THR A 101 -10.14 -15.12 -1.68
N ARG A 102 -11.34 -14.76 -2.16
CA ARG A 102 -11.60 -14.67 -3.61
C ARG A 102 -10.79 -13.58 -4.26
N TRP A 103 -10.65 -12.43 -3.62
CA TRP A 103 -9.82 -11.34 -4.11
C TRP A 103 -8.36 -11.77 -4.33
N CYS A 104 -7.77 -12.50 -3.38
CA CYS A 104 -6.43 -13.07 -3.53
C CYS A 104 -6.36 -14.06 -4.71
N GLN A 105 -7.36 -14.93 -4.86
CA GLN A 105 -7.41 -15.91 -5.96
C GLN A 105 -7.56 -15.25 -7.34
N LEU A 106 -8.26 -14.12 -7.43
CA LEU A 106 -8.45 -13.36 -8.67
C LEU A 106 -7.21 -12.53 -9.06
N GLY A 107 -6.14 -12.53 -8.25
CA GLY A 107 -4.94 -11.73 -8.49
C GLY A 107 -5.05 -10.29 -8.00
N GLY A 108 -5.97 -9.99 -7.07
CA GLY A 108 -6.20 -8.64 -6.54
C GLY A 108 -4.98 -8.02 -5.84
N LEU A 109 -4.06 -8.83 -5.32
CA LEU A 109 -2.80 -8.32 -4.75
C LEU A 109 -1.90 -7.64 -5.78
N TRP A 110 -2.02 -7.96 -7.07
CA TRP A 110 -1.21 -7.32 -8.11
C TRP A 110 -1.52 -5.83 -8.27
N PRO A 111 -2.77 -5.41 -8.56
CA PRO A 111 -3.09 -3.98 -8.61
C PRO A 111 -2.95 -3.32 -7.23
N PHE A 112 -3.13 -4.04 -6.13
CA PHE A 112 -2.91 -3.50 -4.79
C PHE A 112 -1.46 -3.10 -4.51
N VAL A 113 -0.49 -3.87 -5.01
CA VAL A 113 0.93 -3.55 -4.87
C VAL A 113 1.38 -2.50 -5.91
N ALA A 114 0.69 -2.43 -7.05
CA ALA A 114 1.04 -1.53 -8.14
C ALA A 114 0.49 -0.10 -7.99
N LEU A 115 -0.65 0.08 -7.31
CA LEU A 115 -1.33 1.38 -7.09
C LEU A 115 -0.88 2.04 -5.79
#